data_AF-A0A0C1CFB5-F1
#
_entry.id   AF-A0A0C1CFB5-F1
#
_cell.length_a   1.000
_cell.length_b   1.000
_cell.length_c   1.000
_cell.angle_alpha   90.00
_cell.angle_beta   90.00
_cell.angle_gamma   90.00
#
_symmetry.space_group_name_H-M   'P 1'
#
loop_
_entity.id
_entity.type
_entity.pdbx_description
1 polymer ?
#
loop_
_entity_poly.entity_id
_entity_poly.type
_entity_poly.pdbx_seq_one_letter_code
_entity_poly.pdbx_strand_id
1 'polypeptide(L)'
;MKNKLLLFLLFHLLLGNKLIAENLADVVNIHNTNLELITTIIPSDTIKKYKKTSRSSKVTALLSPPSTIAGSSCGDGISPSQVNVYAFGNSSSETIEWFASQTSASPIFTGNVYSPSIITTKTYYVRSRLGSDTSTRVPVVASIYFTPPAVTLSASPVNNTSSPLCLGTSVTFTASGGADLFEFSVDGVVVQSMSTSKIFTTNLLTDGQVVRVRTRYQVSMDGAITEKTYGTGALEDNFLSAPLSTNASTGYINSLKISASEDKLVLGIAGKVLNNRSLLLFLDTKPGGFNMSNYGDEANSDPLVRSFNLFNNNPSTFDSYFQADYCLVISTDAGETNYYANVVELKTGTSIKTYLGSASTGLPSAVMGVNKNNVGINDYNLGFEVEVLKSLIGYTTGDIKFFGLTMNDKEDGSQTVTNSFLSPERSSNLDYGIGSVDYNLKDPNPVVVSSAALTPCYSEANIMMNFVSIPTTASVIQPTCALQSGTIVISAQPGVEYSIDGVAYQNSNEFSGLTQGNYTIYVRNKLDNSCVLSSVDPIIINAIPTPPVVPTSTSVVQPTCGTPSGSIAIATQSGVEYSLDGITYQSSNTFTGLAPADYTLYVR
;
A
#
# COMPACT_ATOMS: atom_id res chain seq x y z
N MET A 1 -13.84 34.68 -44.37
CA MET A 1 -14.42 36.01 -44.09
C MET A 1 -13.71 36.54 -42.85
N LYS A 2 -12.59 37.26 -42.99
CA LYS A 2 -12.49 38.73 -42.91
C LYS A 2 -13.17 39.35 -41.67
N ASN A 3 -12.31 39.82 -40.77
CA ASN A 3 -12.34 41.08 -40.03
C ASN A 3 -13.65 41.54 -39.38
N LYS A 4 -13.62 41.64 -38.04
CA LYS A 4 -13.81 42.90 -37.27
C LYS A 4 -14.21 42.57 -35.83
N LEU A 5 -13.28 42.71 -34.88
CA LEU A 5 -13.55 43.41 -33.61
C LEU A 5 -12.24 43.69 -32.84
N LEU A 6 -11.29 44.31 -33.53
CA LEU A 6 -10.17 45.00 -32.88
C LEU A 6 -10.65 46.43 -32.57
N LEU A 7 -11.39 46.60 -31.48
CA LEU A 7 -11.78 47.92 -30.97
C LEU A 7 -12.07 47.86 -29.47
N PHE A 8 -11.09 47.40 -28.68
CA PHE A 8 -11.18 47.51 -27.21
C PHE A 8 -9.85 47.80 -26.51
N LEU A 9 -8.80 48.16 -27.27
CA LEU A 9 -7.47 48.42 -26.73
C LEU A 9 -6.79 49.57 -27.48
N LEU A 10 -7.34 50.77 -27.34
CA LEU A 10 -6.57 52.02 -27.37
C LEU A 10 -7.47 53.18 -26.96
N PHE A 11 -7.54 53.51 -25.68
CA PHE A 11 -7.70 54.88 -25.18
C PHE A 11 -7.50 54.90 -23.65
N HIS A 12 -6.24 54.76 -23.22
CA HIS A 12 -5.80 55.54 -22.08
C HIS A 12 -5.40 56.90 -22.65
N LEU A 13 -6.02 57.98 -22.19
CA LEU A 13 -5.33 59.09 -21.54
C LEU A 13 -6.32 60.23 -21.20
N LEU A 14 -6.10 60.78 -20.00
CA LEU A 14 -6.42 62.13 -19.50
C LEU A 14 -7.63 62.29 -18.54
N LEU A 15 -7.24 62.74 -17.33
CA LEU A 15 -8.00 63.46 -16.28
C LEU A 15 -9.02 62.60 -15.51
N GLY A 16 -8.84 62.24 -14.24
CA GLY A 16 -8.47 63.09 -13.10
C GLY A 16 -9.73 63.65 -12.47
N ASN A 17 -10.23 63.05 -11.37
CA ASN A 17 -10.83 63.78 -10.24
C ASN A 17 -11.19 62.90 -9.03
N LYS A 18 -10.98 63.54 -7.87
CA LYS A 18 -11.22 63.13 -6.48
C LYS A 18 -12.62 62.61 -6.19
N LEU A 19 -12.74 61.75 -5.18
CA LEU A 19 -13.86 61.74 -4.25
C LEU A 19 -13.36 61.66 -2.80
N ILE A 20 -13.87 62.61 -2.01
CA ILE A 20 -13.64 62.88 -0.59
C ILE A 20 -14.73 62.12 0.20
N ALA A 21 -14.41 61.65 1.39
CA ALA A 21 -15.41 61.32 2.41
C ALA A 21 -15.07 62.05 3.72
N GLU A 22 -15.84 63.08 4.02
CA GLU A 22 -15.98 63.71 5.34
C GLU A 22 -17.21 63.10 6.02
N ASN A 23 -17.07 62.64 7.27
CA ASN A 23 -17.65 63.32 8.44
C ASN A 23 -17.52 62.46 9.71
N LEU A 24 -16.83 63.01 10.72
CA LEU A 24 -17.35 63.04 12.09
C LEU A 24 -16.68 64.20 12.84
N ALA A 25 -17.39 65.33 12.95
CA ALA A 25 -17.27 66.34 14.00
C ALA A 25 -18.57 66.22 14.84
N ASP A 26 -18.64 66.40 16.15
CA ASP A 26 -18.04 67.38 17.06
C ASP A 26 -17.97 66.80 18.48
N VAL A 27 -16.95 67.14 19.27
CA VAL A 27 -17.07 67.92 20.52
C VAL A 27 -15.65 68.34 20.95
N VAL A 28 -15.46 69.66 21.05
CA VAL A 28 -14.28 70.38 21.54
C VAL A 28 -14.41 70.64 23.05
N ASN A 29 -13.38 70.34 23.86
CA ASN A 29 -12.72 71.33 24.75
C ASN A 29 -11.57 70.77 25.62
N ILE A 30 -10.35 71.14 25.22
CA ILE A 30 -9.18 71.61 25.99
C ILE A 30 -9.20 71.44 27.53
N HIS A 31 -8.23 70.69 28.08
CA HIS A 31 -7.36 71.17 29.17
C HIS A 31 -6.00 70.44 29.24
N ASN A 32 -4.95 71.26 29.37
CA ASN A 32 -3.54 70.91 29.58
C ASN A 32 -3.34 69.98 30.79
N THR A 33 -2.53 68.93 30.63
CA THR A 33 -1.69 68.42 31.74
C THR A 33 -0.39 67.80 31.23
N ASN A 34 0.69 68.38 31.77
CA ASN A 34 2.12 68.11 31.61
C ASN A 34 2.54 66.64 31.64
N LEU A 35 3.38 66.23 30.69
CA LEU A 35 4.34 65.15 30.91
C LEU A 35 5.66 65.79 31.37
N GLU A 36 5.83 65.93 32.69
CA GLU A 36 7.11 66.27 33.29
C GLU A 36 8.09 65.11 33.10
N LEU A 37 9.12 65.35 32.29
CA LEU A 37 10.30 64.51 32.21
C LEU A 37 11.12 64.76 33.48
N ILE A 38 11.05 63.85 34.45
CA ILE A 38 11.89 63.90 35.65
C ILE A 38 13.34 63.62 35.24
N THR A 39 14.11 64.68 34.99
CA THR A 39 15.57 64.65 34.93
C THR A 39 16.11 64.66 36.36
N THR A 40 16.40 63.49 36.91
CA THR A 40 17.23 63.36 38.11
C THR A 40 18.70 63.51 37.71
N ILE A 41 19.29 64.65 38.05
CA ILE A 41 20.71 64.93 37.94
C ILE A 41 21.45 64.07 38.98
N ILE A 42 22.26 63.12 38.51
CA ILE A 42 23.26 62.42 39.34
C ILE A 42 24.61 63.14 39.13
N PRO A 43 25.35 63.52 40.19
CA PRO A 43 26.64 64.16 40.03
C PRO A 43 27.66 63.20 39.43
N SER A 44 28.54 63.77 38.60
CA SER A 44 29.72 63.14 38.05
C SER A 44 30.58 62.49 39.13
N ASP A 45 30.75 61.17 39.08
CA ASP A 45 31.86 60.54 39.78
C ASP A 45 32.55 59.44 38.94
N THR A 46 33.85 59.67 38.78
CA THR A 46 34.95 58.80 38.36
C THR A 46 34.70 57.66 37.34
N ILE A 47 35.32 57.85 36.17
CA ILE A 47 35.58 56.81 35.16
C ILE A 47 36.36 55.65 35.79
N LYS A 48 35.68 54.57 36.16
CA LYS A 48 36.26 53.23 36.18
C LYS A 48 36.03 52.59 34.81
N LYS A 49 37.10 52.42 34.04
CA LYS A 49 37.15 51.56 32.85
C LYS A 49 36.81 50.12 33.27
N TYR A 50 35.52 49.80 33.36
CA TYR A 50 35.09 48.42 33.25
C TYR A 50 35.23 48.04 31.79
N LYS A 51 36.31 47.30 31.50
CA LYS A 51 36.48 46.55 30.26
C LYS A 51 35.36 45.50 30.24
N LYS A 52 34.16 45.90 29.80
CA LYS A 52 33.06 44.97 29.51
C LYS A 52 33.58 44.10 28.37
N THR A 53 34.04 42.90 28.70
CA THR A 53 34.19 41.85 27.70
C THR A 53 32.82 41.72 27.05
N SER A 54 32.70 42.23 25.83
CA SER A 54 31.63 41.86 24.92
C SER A 54 31.71 40.35 24.74
N ARG A 55 31.04 39.60 25.63
CA ARG A 55 30.56 38.28 25.25
C ARG A 55 29.55 38.57 24.15
N SER A 56 30.01 38.40 22.91
CA SER A 56 29.11 38.10 21.81
C SER A 56 28.34 36.85 22.26
N SER A 57 27.16 37.03 22.84
CA SER A 57 26.19 35.94 22.91
C SER A 57 25.97 35.55 21.46
N LYS A 58 26.54 34.43 21.04
CA LYS A 58 26.19 33.83 19.75
C LYS A 58 24.70 33.55 19.84
N VAL A 59 23.89 34.35 19.16
CA VAL A 59 22.49 34.04 18.95
C VAL A 59 22.52 32.87 17.97
N THR A 60 22.37 31.66 18.49
CA THR A 60 22.16 30.47 17.67
C THR A 60 20.83 30.66 16.96
N ALA A 61 20.82 30.67 15.63
CA ALA A 61 19.58 30.71 14.88
C ALA A 61 18.92 29.32 14.97
N LEU A 62 17.62 29.30 15.27
CA LEU A 62 16.84 28.06 15.24
C LEU A 62 16.56 27.73 13.78
N LEU A 63 17.12 26.62 13.29
CA LEU A 63 16.81 26.13 11.94
C LEU A 63 15.41 25.51 11.93
N SER A 64 14.73 25.59 10.79
CA SER A 64 13.54 24.78 10.54
C SER A 64 13.90 23.28 10.62
N PRO A 65 13.05 22.45 11.21
CA PRO A 65 13.35 21.02 11.33
C PRO A 65 13.38 20.29 9.99
N PRO A 66 14.10 19.15 9.92
CA PRO A 66 14.17 18.35 8.71
C PRO A 66 12.82 17.69 8.40
N SER A 67 12.55 17.49 7.12
CA SER A 67 11.47 16.60 6.68
C SER A 67 11.88 15.15 6.91
N THR A 68 11.00 14.33 7.48
CA THR A 68 11.31 12.96 7.88
C THR A 68 10.40 11.94 7.24
N ILE A 69 10.92 10.75 6.95
CA ILE A 69 10.15 9.59 6.52
C ILE A 69 10.46 8.45 7.49
N ALA A 70 9.43 7.97 8.18
CA ALA A 70 9.49 6.84 9.09
C ALA A 70 9.58 5.52 8.32
N GLY A 71 10.06 4.47 8.98
CA GLY A 71 10.27 3.16 8.39
C GLY A 71 9.53 2.07 9.14
N SER A 72 9.18 0.98 8.46
CA SER A 72 8.71 -0.24 9.09
C SER A 72 9.33 -1.49 8.48
N SER A 73 9.38 -2.57 9.25
CA SER A 73 9.68 -3.91 8.76
C SER A 73 8.85 -4.96 9.51
N CYS A 74 8.65 -6.09 8.87
CA CYS A 74 8.17 -7.31 9.50
C CYS A 74 9.34 -8.04 10.18
N GLY A 75 9.12 -8.53 11.40
CA GLY A 75 10.11 -9.25 12.19
C GLY A 75 9.46 -10.27 13.14
N ASP A 76 10.26 -11.16 13.70
CA ASP A 76 9.80 -12.20 14.66
C ASP A 76 9.79 -11.70 16.12
N GLY A 77 10.28 -10.47 16.37
CA GLY A 77 10.45 -9.90 17.71
C GLY A 77 11.61 -10.51 18.51
N ILE A 78 12.48 -11.29 17.86
CA ILE A 78 13.62 -11.98 18.46
C ILE A 78 14.91 -11.59 17.71
N SER A 79 14.87 -11.66 16.39
CA SER A 79 15.96 -11.40 15.46
C SER A 79 15.96 -9.92 15.02
N PRO A 80 17.11 -9.25 14.97
CA PRO A 80 17.19 -7.88 14.48
C PRO A 80 16.74 -7.79 13.01
N SER A 81 15.86 -6.85 12.71
CA SER A 81 15.45 -6.49 11.35
C SER A 81 15.97 -5.10 11.02
N GLN A 82 16.48 -4.92 9.80
CA GLN A 82 16.92 -3.60 9.33
C GLN A 82 15.70 -2.75 8.97
N VAL A 83 15.63 -1.53 9.50
CA VAL A 83 14.60 -0.55 9.17
C VAL A 83 15.30 0.69 8.65
N ASN A 84 14.86 1.22 7.51
CA ASN A 84 15.39 2.47 6.97
C ASN A 84 14.49 3.64 7.37
N VAL A 85 15.08 4.65 8.00
CA VAL A 85 14.44 5.94 8.27
C VAL A 85 15.19 7.05 7.55
N TYR A 86 14.47 8.07 7.11
CA TYR A 86 15.02 9.13 6.26
C TYR A 86 14.76 10.50 6.87
N ALA A 87 15.69 11.41 6.64
CA ALA A 87 15.53 12.80 6.99
C ALA A 87 16.28 13.71 6.00
N PHE A 88 15.66 14.83 5.65
CA PHE A 88 16.16 15.77 4.67
C PHE A 88 16.06 17.20 5.20
N GLY A 89 17.19 17.91 5.17
CA GLY A 89 17.25 19.31 5.56
C GLY A 89 16.58 20.21 4.52
N ASN A 90 16.36 21.46 4.88
CA ASN A 90 15.72 22.45 4.00
C ASN A 90 16.70 23.00 2.95
N SER A 91 17.99 22.74 3.12
CA SER A 91 19.06 23.06 2.18
C SER A 91 20.06 21.90 2.06
N SER A 92 20.73 21.78 0.92
CA SER A 92 21.77 20.76 0.71
C SER A 92 23.04 20.96 1.56
N SER A 93 23.18 22.11 2.21
CA SER A 93 24.28 22.44 3.11
C SER A 93 24.05 22.01 4.57
N GLU A 94 22.81 21.64 4.92
CA GLU A 94 22.50 21.14 6.26
C GLU A 94 23.02 19.72 6.45
N THR A 95 23.62 19.49 7.62
CA THR A 95 24.00 18.15 8.08
C THR A 95 22.87 17.56 8.91
N ILE A 96 22.51 16.31 8.60
CA ILE A 96 21.47 15.57 9.33
C ILE A 96 22.11 14.71 10.41
N GLU A 97 21.77 14.99 11.67
CA GLU A 97 22.30 14.29 12.85
C GLU A 97 21.19 13.48 13.53
N TRP A 98 21.41 12.18 13.72
CA TRP A 98 20.47 11.25 14.36
C TRP A 98 20.90 10.93 15.80
N PHE A 99 19.94 10.72 16.68
CA PHE A 99 20.14 10.54 18.12
C PHE A 99 19.26 9.41 18.65
N ALA A 100 19.72 8.74 19.72
CA ALA A 100 18.96 7.68 20.39
C ALA A 100 17.84 8.21 21.30
N SER A 101 17.88 9.49 21.67
CA SER A 101 16.86 10.14 22.49
C SER A 101 16.83 11.65 22.25
N GLN A 102 15.76 12.33 22.66
CA GLN A 102 15.67 13.79 22.69
C GLN A 102 16.75 14.45 23.57
N THR A 103 17.38 13.68 24.46
CA THR A 103 18.31 14.17 25.50
C THR A 103 19.77 13.86 25.19
N SER A 104 20.02 12.95 24.23
CA SER A 104 21.36 12.44 23.92
C SER A 104 22.31 13.59 23.54
N ALA A 105 23.48 13.63 24.17
CA ALA A 105 24.47 14.69 23.92
C ALA A 105 25.18 14.54 22.56
N SER A 106 25.34 13.31 22.08
CA SER A 106 26.08 12.98 20.85
C SER A 106 25.19 12.27 19.84
N PRO A 107 25.35 12.54 18.53
CA PRO A 107 24.65 11.81 17.50
C PRO A 107 25.14 10.35 17.42
N ILE A 108 24.21 9.44 17.14
CA ILE A 108 24.51 8.03 16.87
C ILE A 108 24.82 7.79 15.38
N PHE A 109 24.38 8.71 14.51
CA PHE A 109 24.61 8.64 13.08
C PHE A 109 24.52 10.03 12.43
N THR A 110 25.14 10.21 11.27
CA THR A 110 25.09 11.45 10.48
C THR A 110 24.88 11.11 9.00
N GLY A 111 23.87 11.70 8.39
CA GLY A 111 23.48 11.45 7.00
C GLY A 111 21.96 11.35 6.82
N ASN A 112 21.50 11.37 5.57
CA ASN A 112 20.08 11.46 5.26
C ASN A 112 19.32 10.13 5.47
N VAL A 113 20.02 8.99 5.46
CA VAL A 113 19.42 7.66 5.62
C VAL A 113 20.10 6.95 6.78
N TYR A 114 19.32 6.63 7.80
CA TYR A 114 19.78 5.82 8.93
C TYR A 114 19.09 4.44 8.87
N SER A 115 19.89 3.37 8.94
CA SER A 115 19.45 1.99 8.72
C SER A 115 19.71 1.08 9.93
N PRO A 116 19.10 1.36 11.10
CA PRO A 116 19.32 0.57 12.31
C PRO A 116 18.80 -0.86 12.18
N SER A 117 19.52 -1.81 12.79
CA SER A 117 19.03 -3.17 13.02
C SER A 117 18.40 -3.27 14.41
N ILE A 118 17.08 -3.41 14.47
CA ILE A 118 16.29 -3.38 15.71
C ILE A 118 15.40 -4.61 15.86
N ILE A 119 15.17 -5.02 17.10
CA ILE A 119 14.28 -6.15 17.45
C ILE A 119 12.90 -5.64 17.86
N THR A 120 12.86 -4.46 18.50
CA THR A 120 11.64 -3.79 18.94
C THR A 120 11.45 -2.48 18.19
N THR A 121 10.21 -2.04 17.99
CA THR A 121 9.91 -0.66 17.55
C THR A 121 10.67 0.34 18.42
N LYS A 122 11.29 1.34 17.78
CA LYS A 122 12.07 2.39 18.45
C LYS A 122 11.88 3.73 17.77
N THR A 123 11.83 4.78 18.56
CA THR A 123 11.94 6.17 18.09
C THR A 123 13.39 6.61 18.05
N TYR A 124 13.78 7.22 16.94
CA TYR A 124 15.02 7.97 16.81
C TYR A 124 14.71 9.44 16.64
N TYR A 125 15.67 10.29 17.01
CA TYR A 125 15.47 11.74 16.99
C TYR A 125 16.45 12.35 16.01
N VAL A 126 15.99 13.22 15.13
CA VAL A 126 16.82 13.79 14.07
C VAL A 126 16.74 15.30 14.04
N ARG A 127 17.86 15.98 13.79
CA ARG A 127 17.90 17.45 13.61
C ARG A 127 18.73 17.83 12.40
N SER A 128 18.43 19.01 11.86
CA SER A 128 19.29 19.72 10.92
C SER A 128 20.35 20.53 11.67
N ARG A 129 21.55 20.62 11.10
CA ARG A 129 22.64 21.44 11.59
C ARG A 129 23.34 22.18 10.46
N LEU A 130 23.58 23.48 10.66
CA LEU A 130 24.38 24.32 9.77
C LEU A 130 25.37 25.13 10.62
N GLY A 131 26.63 24.71 10.66
CA GLY A 131 27.63 25.31 11.54
C GLY A 131 27.27 25.15 13.03
N SER A 132 26.97 26.26 13.71
CA SER A 132 26.49 26.27 15.11
C SER A 132 24.97 26.27 15.24
N ASP A 133 24.25 26.52 14.15
CA ASP A 133 22.79 26.61 14.14
C ASP A 133 22.20 25.20 14.03
N THR A 134 21.14 24.94 14.77
CA THR A 134 20.50 23.62 14.86
C THR A 134 19.00 23.77 14.91
N SER A 135 18.27 22.80 14.36
CA SER A 135 16.81 22.71 14.55
C SER A 135 16.45 22.04 15.87
N THR A 136 15.17 22.11 16.24
CA THR A 136 14.57 21.13 17.17
C THR A 136 14.70 19.72 16.59
N ARG A 137 14.73 18.73 17.48
CA ARG A 137 14.80 17.31 17.08
C ARG A 137 13.39 16.77 16.81
N VAL A 138 13.23 16.09 15.68
CA VAL A 138 11.99 15.43 15.26
C VAL A 138 12.05 13.94 15.63
N PRO A 139 11.04 13.38 16.31
CA PRO A 139 10.92 11.95 16.55
C PRO A 139 10.47 11.22 15.27
N VAL A 140 11.23 10.22 14.87
CA VAL A 140 10.99 9.39 13.69
C VAL A 140 10.97 7.94 14.12
N VAL A 141 9.84 7.27 13.87
CA VAL A 141 9.64 5.90 14.34
C VAL A 141 10.19 4.90 13.33
N ALA A 142 10.98 3.95 13.84
CA ALA A 142 11.36 2.73 13.15
C ALA A 142 10.54 1.57 13.74
N SER A 143 9.49 1.15 13.02
CA SER A 143 8.51 0.18 13.50
C SER A 143 8.87 -1.26 13.15
N ILE A 144 8.70 -2.18 14.11
CA ILE A 144 8.77 -3.63 13.87
C ILE A 144 7.44 -4.27 14.22
N TYR A 145 6.81 -4.88 13.23
CA TYR A 145 5.58 -5.64 13.37
C TYR A 145 5.83 -7.14 13.36
N PHE A 146 5.02 -7.89 14.10
CA PHE A 146 5.17 -9.34 14.17
C PHE A 146 4.75 -10.00 12.86
N THR A 147 5.67 -10.76 12.28
CA THR A 147 5.37 -11.68 11.18
C THR A 147 4.49 -12.82 11.71
N PRO A 148 3.32 -13.08 11.10
CA PRO A 148 2.50 -14.25 11.45
C PRO A 148 3.27 -15.56 11.26
N PRO A 149 2.93 -16.63 12.00
CA PRO A 149 3.46 -17.96 11.73
C PRO A 149 3.18 -18.38 10.28
N ALA A 150 4.00 -19.29 9.74
CA ALA A 150 3.76 -19.88 8.43
C ALA A 150 2.34 -20.46 8.34
N VAL A 151 1.62 -20.11 7.29
CA VAL A 151 0.34 -20.73 6.92
C VAL A 151 0.60 -21.75 5.83
N THR A 152 -0.10 -22.87 5.86
CA THR A 152 -0.13 -23.85 4.78
C THR A 152 -1.56 -23.97 4.25
N LEU A 153 -1.68 -24.34 2.98
CA LEU A 153 -2.95 -24.50 2.31
C LEU A 153 -3.07 -25.92 1.77
N SER A 154 -4.19 -26.58 2.04
CA SER A 154 -4.54 -27.88 1.46
C SER A 154 -5.86 -27.79 0.71
N ALA A 155 -6.03 -28.63 -0.31
CA ALA A 155 -7.26 -28.73 -1.09
C ALA A 155 -7.86 -30.14 -0.97
N SER A 156 -9.18 -30.23 -0.87
CA SER A 156 -9.95 -31.47 -0.88
C SER A 156 -11.11 -31.36 -1.88
N PRO A 157 -11.19 -32.22 -2.91
CA PRO A 157 -10.26 -33.30 -3.24
C PRO A 157 -8.84 -32.81 -3.55
N VAL A 158 -7.84 -33.69 -3.42
CA VAL A 158 -6.43 -33.35 -3.69
C VAL A 158 -6.29 -32.87 -5.13
N ASN A 159 -5.63 -31.73 -5.33
CA ASN A 159 -5.38 -31.16 -6.64
C ASN A 159 -3.88 -30.93 -6.86
N ASN A 160 -3.33 -31.56 -7.90
CA ASN A 160 -1.97 -31.38 -8.37
C ASN A 160 -1.86 -31.88 -9.82
N THR A 161 -0.69 -31.75 -10.43
CA THR A 161 -0.46 -32.17 -11.82
C THR A 161 -0.75 -33.66 -12.07
N SER A 162 -0.50 -34.54 -11.09
CA SER A 162 -0.76 -35.98 -11.21
C SER A 162 -2.21 -36.38 -10.87
N SER A 163 -2.98 -35.44 -10.30
CA SER A 163 -4.38 -35.62 -9.90
C SER A 163 -5.16 -34.34 -10.27
N PRO A 164 -5.28 -34.02 -11.58
CA PRO A 164 -6.06 -32.89 -12.01
C PRO A 164 -7.53 -33.11 -11.66
N LEU A 165 -8.29 -32.03 -11.50
CA LEU A 165 -9.73 -32.07 -11.26
C LEU A 165 -10.52 -31.80 -12.53
N CYS A 166 -11.83 -31.94 -12.44
CA CYS A 166 -12.74 -31.73 -13.55
C CYS A 166 -13.45 -30.40 -13.38
N LEU A 167 -13.69 -29.69 -14.48
CA LEU A 167 -14.33 -28.38 -14.39
C LEU A 167 -15.68 -28.52 -13.65
N GLY A 168 -15.95 -27.63 -12.71
CA GLY A 168 -17.14 -27.70 -11.85
C GLY A 168 -16.99 -28.61 -10.62
N THR A 169 -15.87 -29.32 -10.44
CA THR A 169 -15.60 -30.03 -9.18
C THR A 169 -15.55 -29.02 -8.02
N SER A 170 -16.34 -29.28 -6.98
CA SER A 170 -16.30 -28.49 -5.74
C SER A 170 -15.01 -28.83 -4.97
N VAL A 171 -14.22 -27.80 -4.66
CA VAL A 171 -12.96 -27.90 -3.93
C VAL A 171 -13.07 -27.12 -2.64
N THR A 172 -12.71 -27.76 -1.54
CA THR A 172 -12.58 -27.13 -0.22
C THR A 172 -11.12 -26.91 0.09
N PHE A 173 -10.75 -25.65 0.29
CA PHE A 173 -9.43 -25.22 0.73
C PHE A 173 -9.43 -25.03 2.24
N THR A 174 -8.44 -25.62 2.92
CA THR A 174 -8.27 -25.52 4.37
C THR A 174 -6.90 -24.94 4.69
N ALA A 175 -6.90 -23.79 5.36
CA ALA A 175 -5.69 -23.18 5.88
C ALA A 175 -5.30 -23.81 7.22
N SER A 176 -4.02 -24.13 7.39
CA SER A 176 -3.44 -24.63 8.64
C SER A 176 -2.28 -23.74 9.10
N GLY A 177 -2.06 -23.64 10.41
CA GLY A 177 -1.12 -22.66 10.97
C GLY A 177 -1.68 -21.24 10.91
N GLY A 178 -0.79 -20.26 10.68
CA GLY A 178 -1.15 -18.84 10.59
C GLY A 178 -1.43 -18.14 11.92
N ALA A 179 -2.09 -16.98 11.83
CA ALA A 179 -2.50 -16.15 12.97
C ALA A 179 -4.03 -16.23 13.18
N ASP A 180 -4.69 -15.08 13.40
CA ASP A 180 -6.08 -15.01 13.87
C ASP A 180 -7.08 -14.90 12.72
N LEU A 181 -6.76 -14.09 11.70
CA LEU A 181 -7.64 -13.82 10.55
C LEU A 181 -7.05 -14.38 9.26
N PHE A 182 -7.93 -14.81 8.36
CA PHE A 182 -7.62 -15.45 7.07
C PHE A 182 -8.48 -14.85 5.97
N GLU A 183 -7.87 -14.58 4.82
CA GLU A 183 -8.53 -14.11 3.61
C GLU A 183 -8.14 -15.03 2.45
N PHE A 184 -9.12 -15.40 1.63
CA PHE A 184 -8.90 -16.18 0.41
C PHE A 184 -9.09 -15.31 -0.81
N SER A 185 -8.21 -15.50 -1.79
CA SER A 185 -8.24 -14.84 -3.08
C SER A 185 -8.01 -15.84 -4.21
N VAL A 186 -8.61 -15.56 -5.38
CA VAL A 186 -8.40 -16.30 -6.63
C VAL A 186 -7.83 -15.31 -7.64
N ASP A 187 -6.64 -15.59 -8.17
CA ASP A 187 -5.90 -14.71 -9.09
C ASP A 187 -5.77 -13.27 -8.56
N GLY A 188 -5.61 -13.14 -7.24
CA GLY A 188 -5.51 -11.85 -6.54
C GLY A 188 -6.85 -11.18 -6.21
N VAL A 189 -7.98 -11.66 -6.73
CA VAL A 189 -9.31 -11.15 -6.39
C VAL A 189 -9.80 -11.80 -5.10
N VAL A 190 -10.15 -10.99 -4.10
CA VAL A 190 -10.66 -11.46 -2.81
C VAL A 190 -12.03 -12.13 -3.00
N VAL A 191 -12.12 -13.40 -2.60
CA VAL A 191 -13.36 -14.20 -2.65
C VAL A 191 -13.92 -14.48 -1.26
N GLN A 192 -13.10 -14.35 -0.23
CA GLN A 192 -13.50 -14.38 1.18
C GLN A 192 -12.65 -13.38 1.95
N SER A 193 -13.27 -12.31 2.43
CA SER A 193 -12.61 -11.28 3.24
C SER A 193 -12.03 -11.84 4.55
N MET A 194 -11.10 -11.09 5.14
CA MET A 194 -10.48 -11.41 6.43
C MET A 194 -11.52 -11.80 7.50
N SER A 195 -11.44 -13.04 7.96
CA SER A 195 -12.30 -13.58 9.02
C SER A 195 -11.58 -14.67 9.79
N THR A 196 -12.17 -15.17 10.87
CA THR A 196 -11.65 -16.34 11.60
C THR A 196 -11.84 -17.66 10.84
N SER A 197 -12.54 -17.65 9.69
CA SER A 197 -12.76 -18.84 8.88
C SER A 197 -11.49 -19.26 8.15
N LYS A 198 -11.02 -20.47 8.45
CA LYS A 198 -9.87 -21.10 7.79
C LYS A 198 -10.25 -21.92 6.55
N ILE A 199 -11.52 -21.89 6.15
CA ILE A 199 -12.07 -22.73 5.10
C ILE A 199 -12.68 -21.86 4.02
N PHE A 200 -12.42 -22.20 2.76
CA PHE A 200 -13.05 -21.63 1.57
C PHE A 200 -13.44 -22.76 0.61
N THR A 201 -14.69 -22.78 0.15
CA THR A 201 -15.18 -23.82 -0.78
C THR A 201 -15.74 -23.16 -2.04
N THR A 202 -15.37 -23.68 -3.21
CA THR A 202 -15.85 -23.18 -4.51
C THR A 202 -15.84 -24.29 -5.56
N ASN A 203 -16.70 -24.17 -6.57
CA ASN A 203 -16.75 -25.03 -7.75
C ASN A 203 -16.55 -24.24 -9.06
N LEU A 204 -16.16 -22.97 -8.97
CA LEU A 204 -16.05 -22.05 -10.11
C LEU A 204 -14.62 -21.90 -10.65
N LEU A 205 -13.68 -22.70 -10.16
CA LEU A 205 -12.26 -22.60 -10.53
C LEU A 205 -11.99 -23.23 -11.90
N THR A 206 -10.98 -22.69 -12.59
CA THR A 206 -10.47 -23.19 -13.87
C THR A 206 -8.99 -23.53 -13.80
N ASP A 207 -8.47 -24.16 -14.85
CA ASP A 207 -7.05 -24.53 -14.96
C ASP A 207 -6.13 -23.29 -14.86
N GLY A 208 -5.01 -23.45 -14.16
CA GLY A 208 -3.99 -22.42 -13.99
C GLY A 208 -4.31 -21.32 -12.98
N GLN A 209 -5.55 -21.23 -12.47
CA GLN A 209 -5.90 -20.22 -11.45
C GLN A 209 -5.14 -20.47 -10.15
N VAL A 210 -4.78 -19.40 -9.46
CA VAL A 210 -4.06 -19.47 -8.18
C VAL A 210 -5.01 -19.14 -7.05
N VAL A 211 -5.29 -20.12 -6.19
CA VAL A 211 -5.98 -19.90 -4.92
C VAL A 211 -4.95 -19.58 -3.86
N ARG A 212 -5.05 -18.40 -3.25
CA ARG A 212 -4.14 -17.92 -2.21
C ARG A 212 -4.90 -17.67 -0.93
N VAL A 213 -4.33 -18.11 0.19
CA VAL A 213 -4.71 -17.68 1.53
C VAL A 213 -3.62 -16.77 2.10
N ARG A 214 -4.01 -15.66 2.72
CA ARG A 214 -3.11 -14.85 3.56
C ARG A 214 -3.70 -14.68 4.95
N THR A 215 -2.84 -14.57 5.95
CA THR A 215 -3.23 -14.46 7.37
C THR A 215 -2.51 -13.33 8.08
N ARG A 216 -3.18 -12.74 9.08
CA ARG A 216 -2.65 -11.68 9.96
C ARG A 216 -3.23 -11.78 11.38
N TYR A 217 -2.63 -11.05 12.31
CA TYR A 217 -3.14 -10.90 13.68
C TYR A 217 -4.40 -10.01 13.72
N GLN A 218 -5.32 -10.35 14.63
CA GLN A 218 -6.50 -9.58 14.93
C GLN A 218 -6.20 -8.53 16.01
N VAL A 219 -6.96 -7.43 16.01
CA VAL A 219 -7.05 -6.51 17.15
C VAL A 219 -8.33 -6.84 17.93
N SER A 220 -8.23 -7.03 19.24
CA SER A 220 -9.40 -7.04 20.14
C SER A 220 -9.56 -5.64 20.69
N MET A 221 -10.76 -5.08 20.68
CA MET A 221 -11.00 -3.72 21.20
C MET A 221 -11.33 -3.80 22.70
N ASP A 222 -10.40 -4.29 23.50
CA ASP A 222 -10.56 -4.60 24.93
C ASP A 222 -9.83 -3.61 25.88
N GLY A 223 -9.24 -2.56 25.33
CA GLY A 223 -8.44 -1.56 26.03
C GLY A 223 -7.10 -2.07 26.56
N ALA A 224 -6.72 -3.32 26.28
CA ALA A 224 -5.43 -3.89 26.63
C ALA A 224 -4.54 -4.01 25.38
N ILE A 225 -3.68 -3.01 25.18
CA ILE A 225 -2.84 -2.78 24.00
C ILE A 225 -1.63 -3.74 23.97
N THR A 226 -1.91 -5.03 23.96
CA THR A 226 -0.95 -6.13 24.16
C THR A 226 -0.88 -7.11 22.99
N GLU A 227 -1.81 -6.97 22.05
CA GLU A 227 -1.90 -7.78 20.84
C GLU A 227 -0.69 -7.58 19.94
N LYS A 228 -0.32 -8.64 19.25
CA LYS A 228 0.81 -8.65 18.30
C LYS A 228 0.62 -7.69 17.13
N THR A 229 -0.62 -7.32 16.82
CA THR A 229 -0.95 -6.34 15.77
C THR A 229 -0.36 -4.95 16.03
N TYR A 230 -0.12 -4.58 17.29
CA TYR A 230 0.50 -3.31 17.70
C TYR A 230 2.02 -3.26 17.49
N GLY A 231 2.61 -4.37 17.06
CA GLY A 231 4.04 -4.52 16.90
C GLY A 231 4.76 -4.86 18.21
N THR A 232 6.08 -4.75 18.17
CA THR A 232 7.00 -5.24 19.22
C THR A 232 7.33 -4.20 20.30
N GLY A 233 6.80 -2.97 20.18
CA GLY A 233 7.07 -1.86 21.10
C GLY A 233 6.14 -0.67 20.81
N ALA A 234 6.19 0.33 21.68
CA ALA A 234 5.45 1.58 21.46
C ALA A 234 6.05 2.39 20.30
N LEU A 235 5.20 3.13 19.57
CA LEU A 235 5.66 4.08 18.57
C LEU A 235 6.36 5.28 19.22
N GLU A 236 5.84 5.74 20.35
CA GLU A 236 6.44 6.75 21.23
C GLU A 236 5.96 6.45 22.66
N ASP A 237 6.80 6.71 23.66
CA ASP A 237 6.46 6.58 25.06
C ASP A 237 7.00 7.75 25.90
N ASN A 238 6.45 7.88 27.11
CA ASN A 238 6.79 8.96 28.02
C ASN A 238 7.94 8.63 29.00
N PHE A 239 8.67 7.51 28.85
CA PHE A 239 9.66 7.02 29.83
C PHE A 239 10.79 8.03 30.11
N LEU A 240 11.10 8.90 29.16
CA LEU A 240 12.13 9.94 29.26
C LEU A 240 11.57 11.37 29.45
N SER A 241 10.30 11.49 29.84
CA SER A 241 9.59 12.78 30.00
C SER A 241 9.87 13.48 31.32
N ALA A 242 9.57 14.78 31.38
CA ALA A 242 9.50 15.53 32.63
C ALA A 242 8.41 14.95 33.55
N PRO A 243 8.50 15.21 34.86
CA PRO A 243 7.45 14.86 35.79
C PRO A 243 6.09 15.43 35.35
N LEU A 244 5.07 14.57 35.35
CA LEU A 244 3.70 14.98 35.13
C LEU A 244 3.28 16.02 36.19
N SER A 245 2.52 17.02 35.77
CA SER A 245 1.85 17.95 36.67
C SER A 245 1.02 17.18 37.69
N THR A 246 0.88 17.71 38.91
CA THR A 246 -0.02 17.14 39.92
C THR A 246 -1.47 17.05 39.42
N ASN A 247 -1.85 17.94 38.51
CA ASN A 247 -3.16 17.92 37.87
C ASN A 247 -3.27 16.89 36.76
N ALA A 248 -2.21 16.22 36.32
CA ALA A 248 -2.30 15.13 35.35
C ALA A 248 -2.66 13.78 36.01
N SER A 249 -2.83 13.74 37.33
CA SER A 249 -3.15 12.51 38.09
C SER A 249 -4.42 11.77 37.65
N THR A 250 -5.41 12.49 37.12
CA THR A 250 -6.67 11.93 36.62
C THR A 250 -6.72 11.90 35.09
N GLY A 251 -5.65 12.31 34.40
CA GLY A 251 -5.60 12.30 32.94
C GLY A 251 -4.18 12.40 32.40
N TYR A 252 -3.73 11.37 31.69
CA TYR A 252 -2.41 11.34 31.06
C TYR A 252 -2.32 10.39 29.85
N ILE A 253 -1.27 10.57 29.05
CA ILE A 253 -0.86 9.70 27.94
C ILE A 253 0.51 9.12 28.28
N ASN A 254 0.64 7.80 28.17
CA ASN A 254 1.90 7.09 28.40
C ASN A 254 2.58 6.67 27.11
N SER A 255 1.82 6.14 26.17
CA SER A 255 2.36 5.71 24.87
C SER A 255 1.29 5.65 23.79
N LEU A 256 1.76 5.66 22.55
CA LEU A 256 0.95 5.40 21.38
C LEU A 256 1.45 4.10 20.71
N LYS A 257 0.50 3.25 20.35
CA LYS A 257 0.68 2.15 19.42
C LYS A 257 -0.32 2.28 18.29
N ILE A 258 0.02 1.68 17.16
CA ILE A 258 -0.87 1.62 16.01
C ILE A 258 -0.86 0.22 15.44
N SER A 259 -2.05 -0.31 15.19
CA SER A 259 -2.19 -1.58 14.48
C SER A 259 -1.75 -1.40 13.03
N ALA A 260 -1.02 -2.38 12.53
CA ALA A 260 -0.90 -2.56 11.09
C ALA A 260 -2.25 -3.08 10.57
N SER A 261 -3.05 -2.19 9.97
CA SER A 261 -4.40 -2.46 9.43
C SER A 261 -4.59 -1.76 8.08
N GLU A 262 -5.14 -2.46 7.08
CA GLU A 262 -5.16 -2.01 5.68
C GLU A 262 -6.07 -0.80 5.43
N ASP A 263 -7.35 -0.90 5.78
CA ASP A 263 -8.40 0.10 5.53
C ASP A 263 -8.71 0.98 6.75
N LYS A 264 -8.23 0.55 7.91
CA LYS A 264 -8.50 1.15 9.23
C LYS A 264 -7.20 1.61 9.90
N LEU A 265 -7.32 2.67 10.67
CA LEU A 265 -6.35 3.12 11.65
C LEU A 265 -6.86 2.68 13.02
N VAL A 266 -6.21 1.70 13.64
CA VAL A 266 -6.55 1.31 15.02
C VAL A 266 -5.47 1.83 15.94
N LEU A 267 -5.84 2.78 16.78
CA LEU A 267 -4.97 3.52 17.67
C LEU A 267 -5.10 2.94 19.08
N GLY A 268 -3.99 2.42 19.60
CA GLY A 268 -3.86 2.03 21.00
C GLY A 268 -3.17 3.15 21.77
N ILE A 269 -3.87 3.79 22.69
CA ILE A 269 -3.34 4.90 23.49
C ILE A 269 -3.29 4.44 24.95
N ALA A 270 -2.10 4.11 25.42
CA ALA A 270 -1.92 3.76 26.82
C ALA A 270 -2.00 5.04 27.65
N GLY A 271 -2.77 5.02 28.71
CA GLY A 271 -3.06 6.22 29.48
C GLY A 271 -4.34 6.10 30.27
N LYS A 272 -4.75 7.22 30.84
CA LYS A 272 -5.91 7.29 31.74
C LYS A 272 -6.64 8.60 31.53
N VAL A 273 -7.96 8.59 31.65
CA VAL A 273 -8.83 9.75 31.49
C VAL A 273 -9.99 9.59 32.47
N LEU A 274 -10.13 10.52 33.41
CA LEU A 274 -11.12 10.52 34.48
C LEU A 274 -11.62 11.96 34.72
N ASN A 275 -12.78 12.12 35.38
CA ASN A 275 -13.35 13.42 35.78
C ASN A 275 -13.49 14.43 34.62
N ASN A 276 -14.34 14.13 33.62
CA ASN A 276 -14.56 15.00 32.44
C ASN A 276 -13.27 15.37 31.68
N ARG A 277 -12.29 14.47 31.62
CA ARG A 277 -11.08 14.72 30.85
C ARG A 277 -11.21 14.26 29.42
N SER A 278 -10.35 14.81 28.58
CA SER A 278 -10.27 14.49 27.16
C SER A 278 -8.82 14.27 26.73
N LEU A 279 -8.55 13.23 25.95
CA LEU A 279 -7.33 13.10 25.15
C LEU A 279 -7.61 13.64 23.76
N LEU A 280 -6.70 14.48 23.29
CA LEU A 280 -6.72 15.00 21.94
C LEU A 280 -5.52 14.43 21.18
N LEU A 281 -5.79 13.75 20.07
CA LEU A 281 -4.78 13.25 19.15
C LEU A 281 -4.97 13.91 17.79
N PHE A 282 -4.05 14.81 17.46
CA PHE A 282 -3.99 15.50 16.17
C PHE A 282 -3.34 14.63 15.13
N LEU A 283 -3.90 14.65 13.93
CA LEU A 283 -3.55 13.81 12.81
C LEU A 283 -3.23 14.70 11.61
N ASP A 284 -2.00 14.62 11.12
CA ASP A 284 -1.58 15.15 9.81
C ASP A 284 -1.62 13.97 8.84
N THR A 285 -2.65 13.94 7.99
CA THR A 285 -3.00 12.78 7.13
C THR A 285 -2.99 13.12 5.65
N LYS A 286 -2.86 14.40 5.29
CA LYS A 286 -2.88 14.89 3.91
C LYS A 286 -1.62 15.73 3.61
N PRO A 287 -1.02 15.60 2.42
CA PRO A 287 0.05 16.50 2.00
C PRO A 287 -0.40 17.96 1.99
N GLY A 288 0.33 18.81 2.71
CA GLY A 288 0.00 20.24 2.84
C GLY A 288 -1.26 20.50 3.67
N GLY A 289 -1.46 19.72 4.74
CA GLY A 289 -2.58 19.82 5.65
C GLY A 289 -2.91 21.25 6.06
N PHE A 290 -4.09 21.46 6.65
CA PHE A 290 -4.53 22.82 6.98
C PHE A 290 -3.51 23.51 7.91
N ASN A 291 -2.78 24.49 7.36
CA ASN A 291 -1.87 25.30 8.16
C ASN A 291 -2.68 25.93 9.28
N MET A 292 -2.30 25.63 10.53
CA MET A 292 -3.08 25.89 11.73
C MET A 292 -3.47 27.35 11.97
N SER A 293 -2.90 28.26 11.19
CA SER A 293 -3.38 29.63 11.02
C SER A 293 -4.88 29.77 10.69
N ASN A 294 -5.59 28.68 10.39
CA ASN A 294 -6.86 28.70 9.65
C ASN A 294 -7.94 27.68 10.12
N TYR A 295 -7.97 27.27 11.39
CA TYR A 295 -9.11 26.47 11.90
C TYR A 295 -10.27 27.39 12.31
N GLY A 296 -11.52 27.01 11.99
CA GLY A 296 -12.71 27.74 12.45
C GLY A 296 -13.56 26.98 13.48
N ASP A 297 -14.31 27.73 14.29
CA ASP A 297 -14.97 27.28 15.53
C ASP A 297 -16.16 26.34 15.30
N GLU A 298 -16.34 25.33 16.17
CA GLU A 298 -17.63 24.65 16.38
C GLU A 298 -18.32 25.21 17.63
N ALA A 299 -19.39 25.97 17.44
CA ALA A 299 -20.28 26.33 18.54
C ALA A 299 -21.19 25.14 18.90
N ASN A 300 -21.32 24.83 20.19
CA ASN A 300 -22.28 23.87 20.79
C ASN A 300 -21.99 22.35 20.65
N SER A 301 -20.73 21.90 20.70
CA SER A 301 -20.38 20.47 20.87
C SER A 301 -20.00 20.09 22.32
N ASP A 302 -20.04 18.80 22.68
CA ASP A 302 -19.50 18.26 23.94
C ASP A 302 -18.54 17.06 23.69
N PRO A 303 -17.23 17.15 24.02
CA PRO A 303 -16.58 18.37 24.51
C PRO A 303 -16.71 19.47 23.46
N LEU A 304 -16.78 20.72 23.94
CA LEU A 304 -16.82 21.89 23.10
C LEU A 304 -15.47 21.98 22.40
N VAL A 305 -15.43 21.56 21.14
CA VAL A 305 -14.29 21.81 20.27
C VAL A 305 -14.55 23.18 19.68
N ARG A 306 -14.47 24.22 20.53
CA ARG A 306 -14.12 25.54 19.98
C ARG A 306 -12.91 25.29 19.10
N SER A 307 -12.77 26.03 18.01
CA SER A 307 -11.54 25.90 17.24
C SER A 307 -10.37 25.99 18.19
N PHE A 308 -9.18 25.55 17.79
CA PHE A 308 -7.99 25.69 18.64
C PHE A 308 -7.67 27.14 19.08
N ASN A 309 -8.54 28.11 18.80
CA ASN A 309 -9.10 29.10 19.74
C ASN A 309 -9.50 28.64 21.17
N LEU A 310 -8.98 27.51 21.70
CA LEU A 310 -8.99 27.21 23.13
C LEU A 310 -8.24 28.28 23.96
N PHE A 311 -7.53 29.17 23.25
CA PHE A 311 -6.55 30.10 23.75
C PHE A 311 -6.78 31.55 23.28
N ASN A 312 -8.02 32.05 23.30
CA ASN A 312 -8.32 33.50 23.15
C ASN A 312 -7.88 34.16 21.83
N ASN A 313 -8.22 33.57 20.69
CA ASN A 313 -7.95 34.03 19.32
C ASN A 313 -6.45 34.11 18.96
N ASN A 314 -5.57 33.48 19.75
CA ASN A 314 -4.16 33.30 19.43
C ASN A 314 -3.89 31.81 19.20
N PRO A 315 -3.66 31.36 17.94
CA PRO A 315 -3.40 29.95 17.68
C PRO A 315 -2.10 29.56 18.36
N SER A 316 -2.13 28.52 19.19
CA SER A 316 -0.91 27.80 19.56
C SER A 316 -0.20 27.42 18.27
N THR A 317 1.08 27.76 18.11
CA THR A 317 1.87 27.48 16.91
C THR A 317 2.58 26.14 17.06
N PHE A 318 2.26 25.16 16.21
CA PHE A 318 2.99 23.90 16.06
C PHE A 318 4.12 24.16 15.08
N ASP A 319 4.99 23.17 14.97
CA ASP A 319 6.09 23.26 14.05
C ASP A 319 5.62 23.41 12.60
N SER A 320 6.42 24.13 11.83
CA SER A 320 6.28 24.34 10.39
C SER A 320 6.05 23.05 9.57
N TYR A 321 6.48 21.90 10.09
CA TYR A 321 6.35 20.59 9.46
C TYR A 321 5.15 19.74 9.96
N PHE A 322 4.31 20.27 10.84
CA PHE A 322 3.09 19.61 11.33
C PHE A 322 1.84 20.43 11.02
N GLN A 323 0.96 19.89 10.19
CA GLN A 323 -0.27 20.56 9.78
C GLN A 323 -1.44 19.59 9.98
N ALA A 324 -2.12 19.70 11.11
CA ALA A 324 -3.18 18.75 11.45
C ALA A 324 -4.41 18.94 10.55
N ASP A 325 -4.97 17.83 10.09
CA ASP A 325 -6.22 17.78 9.32
C ASP A 325 -7.40 17.33 10.19
N TYR A 326 -7.13 16.48 11.18
CA TYR A 326 -8.15 15.89 12.05
C TYR A 326 -7.70 15.87 13.50
N CYS A 327 -8.66 15.87 14.41
CA CYS A 327 -8.45 15.62 15.84
C CYS A 327 -9.33 14.45 16.28
N LEU A 328 -8.72 13.39 16.79
CA LEU A 328 -9.42 12.33 17.52
C LEU A 328 -9.54 12.74 18.99
N VAL A 329 -10.79 12.80 19.46
CA VAL A 329 -11.15 13.19 20.82
C VAL A 329 -11.67 11.98 21.58
N ILE A 330 -10.96 11.59 22.64
CA ILE A 330 -11.37 10.55 23.57
C ILE A 330 -11.74 11.20 24.89
N SER A 331 -13.01 11.16 25.27
CA SER A 331 -13.52 11.82 26.48
C SER A 331 -14.25 10.86 27.41
N THR A 332 -14.44 11.27 28.65
CA THR A 332 -15.25 10.57 29.66
C THR A 332 -16.28 11.50 30.27
N ASP A 333 -17.37 10.94 30.79
CA ASP A 333 -18.35 11.68 31.59
C ASP A 333 -17.87 11.87 33.05
N ALA A 334 -18.57 12.74 33.78
CA ALA A 334 -18.16 13.13 35.14
C ALA A 334 -18.17 11.95 36.12
N GLY A 335 -19.05 10.97 35.88
CA GLY A 335 -19.17 9.75 36.67
C GLY A 335 -18.24 8.62 36.23
N GLU A 336 -17.42 8.82 35.20
CA GLU A 336 -16.52 7.81 34.61
C GLU A 336 -17.25 6.53 34.17
N THR A 337 -18.55 6.65 33.92
CA THR A 337 -19.44 5.57 33.52
C THR A 337 -19.33 5.29 32.04
N ASN A 338 -19.17 6.35 31.24
CA ASN A 338 -19.13 6.33 29.79
C ASN A 338 -17.87 6.98 29.26
N TYR A 339 -17.41 6.45 28.14
CA TYR A 339 -16.30 6.98 27.36
C TYR A 339 -16.74 7.12 25.91
N TYR A 340 -16.23 8.14 25.23
CA TYR A 340 -16.64 8.49 23.88
C TYR A 340 -15.43 8.71 23.00
N ALA A 341 -15.53 8.32 21.73
CA ALA A 341 -14.57 8.63 20.69
C ALA A 341 -15.23 9.46 19.58
N ASN A 342 -14.62 10.57 19.20
CA ASN A 342 -15.10 11.44 18.13
C ASN A 342 -13.96 11.87 17.23
N VAL A 343 -14.19 11.93 15.92
CA VAL A 343 -13.27 12.54 14.97
C VAL A 343 -13.79 13.92 14.58
N VAL A 344 -12.93 14.92 14.65
CA VAL A 344 -13.23 16.28 14.22
C VAL A 344 -12.35 16.61 13.02
N GLU A 345 -12.97 16.90 11.88
CA GLU A 345 -12.28 17.45 10.70
C GLU A 345 -11.97 18.92 10.95
N LEU A 346 -10.69 19.29 10.88
CA LEU A 346 -10.22 20.64 11.13
C LEU A 346 -10.15 21.41 9.80
N LYS A 347 -10.95 22.47 9.64
CA LYS A 347 -10.96 23.31 8.41
C LYS A 347 -11.25 24.78 8.69
N THR A 348 -11.03 25.62 7.68
CA THR A 348 -11.45 27.04 7.70
C THR A 348 -12.96 27.15 7.77
N GLY A 349 -13.50 27.80 8.80
CA GLY A 349 -14.95 28.03 8.95
C GLY A 349 -15.62 27.10 9.97
N THR A 350 -16.56 26.26 9.54
CA THR A 350 -17.27 25.31 10.43
C THR A 350 -16.67 23.94 10.24
N SER A 351 -16.05 23.37 11.27
CA SER A 351 -15.52 22.00 11.31
C SER A 351 -16.66 20.96 11.32
N ILE A 352 -16.36 19.66 11.18
CA ILE A 352 -17.40 18.60 11.28
C ILE A 352 -16.96 17.60 12.34
N LYS A 353 -17.87 17.29 13.27
CA LYS A 353 -17.70 16.23 14.25
C LYS A 353 -18.42 14.96 13.82
N THR A 354 -17.70 13.85 13.83
CA THR A 354 -18.23 12.50 13.60
C THR A 354 -18.09 11.70 14.88
N TYR A 355 -19.22 11.27 15.43
CA TYR A 355 -19.25 10.34 16.55
C TYR A 355 -18.83 8.96 16.09
N LEU A 356 -17.76 8.42 16.69
CA LEU A 356 -17.29 7.09 16.35
C LEU A 356 -17.97 6.03 17.21
N GLY A 357 -18.10 6.24 18.52
CA GLY A 357 -18.78 5.30 19.42
C GLY A 357 -18.58 5.61 20.90
N SER A 358 -19.21 4.79 21.75
CA SER A 358 -19.05 4.84 23.22
C SER A 358 -18.69 3.49 23.81
N ALA A 359 -17.89 3.50 24.87
CA ALA A 359 -17.73 2.36 25.76
C ALA A 359 -18.50 2.60 27.06
N SER A 360 -19.75 2.13 27.16
CA SER A 360 -20.51 2.13 28.42
C SER A 360 -20.23 0.83 29.17
N THR A 361 -19.53 0.91 30.31
CA THR A 361 -19.29 -0.20 31.27
C THR A 361 -19.01 -1.58 30.64
N GLY A 362 -17.76 -1.83 30.22
CA GLY A 362 -17.29 -3.16 29.82
C GLY A 362 -17.21 -3.35 28.30
N LEU A 363 -16.24 -4.16 27.90
CA LEU A 363 -15.75 -4.28 26.54
C LEU A 363 -16.66 -5.20 25.71
N PRO A 364 -16.86 -4.92 24.40
CA PRO A 364 -16.87 -3.58 23.78
C PRO A 364 -18.09 -3.34 22.85
N SER A 365 -18.36 -2.06 22.54
CA SER A 365 -19.27 -1.66 21.45
C SER A 365 -18.43 -1.31 20.21
N ALA A 366 -18.14 -2.32 19.40
CA ALA A 366 -17.54 -2.40 18.04
C ALA A 366 -16.36 -1.49 17.57
N VAL A 367 -16.17 -0.28 18.09
CA VAL A 367 -15.28 0.78 17.54
C VAL A 367 -14.42 1.47 18.62
N MET A 368 -14.64 1.15 19.90
CA MET A 368 -13.86 1.65 21.03
C MET A 368 -13.70 0.60 22.13
N GLY A 369 -12.48 0.42 22.63
CA GLY A 369 -12.12 -0.38 23.80
C GLY A 369 -11.55 0.50 24.91
N VAL A 370 -11.89 0.20 26.17
CA VAL A 370 -11.40 0.94 27.35
C VAL A 370 -11.07 -0.02 28.48
N ASN A 371 -9.85 0.07 29.02
CA ASN A 371 -9.45 -0.65 30.22
C ASN A 371 -9.22 0.32 31.39
N LYS A 372 -10.16 0.31 32.34
CA LYS A 372 -10.16 1.19 33.52
C LYS A 372 -9.17 0.77 34.61
N ASN A 373 -8.55 -0.41 34.49
CA ASN A 373 -7.64 -0.95 35.49
C ASN A 373 -6.25 -0.31 35.45
N ASN A 374 -6.03 0.74 34.64
CA ASN A 374 -4.79 1.49 34.65
C ASN A 374 -4.54 2.08 36.06
N VAL A 375 -3.56 1.49 36.74
CA VAL A 375 -3.21 1.81 38.14
C VAL A 375 -2.26 3.01 38.28
N GLY A 376 -1.71 3.52 37.17
CA GLY A 376 -0.81 4.67 37.21
C GLY A 376 0.02 4.88 35.96
N ILE A 377 0.91 5.86 36.05
CA ILE A 377 1.69 6.42 34.94
C ILE A 377 2.74 5.45 34.35
N ASN A 378 2.96 4.30 34.98
CA ASN A 378 3.90 3.28 34.51
C ASN A 378 3.22 2.15 33.73
N ASP A 379 1.90 2.24 33.50
CA ASP A 379 1.18 1.26 32.71
C ASP A 379 1.12 1.68 31.23
N TYR A 380 1.89 0.99 30.40
CA TYR A 380 2.03 1.26 28.96
C TYR A 380 1.21 0.30 28.09
N ASN A 381 0.38 -0.54 28.71
CA ASN A 381 -0.39 -1.57 28.02
C ASN A 381 -1.89 -1.40 28.25
N LEU A 382 -2.34 -0.62 29.24
CA LEU A 382 -3.75 -0.37 29.48
C LEU A 382 -4.15 1.07 29.10
N GLY A 383 -5.28 1.19 28.41
CA GLY A 383 -5.85 2.50 28.10
C GLY A 383 -7.02 2.40 27.14
N PHE A 384 -6.87 3.03 25.98
CA PHE A 384 -7.92 3.22 25.00
C PHE A 384 -7.53 2.61 23.67
N GLU A 385 -8.49 2.00 23.01
CA GLU A 385 -8.36 1.55 21.63
C GLU A 385 -9.48 2.19 20.82
N VAL A 386 -9.13 2.82 19.70
CA VAL A 386 -10.12 3.44 18.81
C VAL A 386 -9.84 3.05 17.37
N GLU A 387 -10.88 2.58 16.69
CA GLU A 387 -10.84 2.28 15.27
C GLU A 387 -11.38 3.46 14.44
N VAL A 388 -10.62 3.89 13.43
CA VAL A 388 -10.99 4.96 12.50
C VAL A 388 -10.79 4.48 11.06
N LEU A 389 -11.79 4.64 10.19
CA LEU A 389 -11.61 4.36 8.75
C LEU A 389 -10.62 5.36 8.14
N LYS A 390 -9.63 4.88 7.38
CA LYS A 390 -8.65 5.75 6.69
C LYS A 390 -9.34 6.73 5.73
N SER A 391 -10.38 6.28 5.04
CA SER A 391 -11.20 7.10 4.15
C SER A 391 -11.95 8.22 4.87
N LEU A 392 -12.34 8.03 6.13
CA LEU A 392 -13.03 9.05 6.93
C LEU A 392 -12.11 10.26 7.21
N ILE A 393 -10.82 10.00 7.42
CA ILE A 393 -9.80 11.03 7.66
C ILE A 393 -9.03 11.41 6.38
N GLY A 394 -9.59 11.08 5.22
CA GLY A 394 -9.00 11.39 3.90
C GLY A 394 -7.58 10.85 3.71
N TYR A 395 -7.17 9.85 4.48
CA TYR A 395 -5.84 9.26 4.38
C TYR A 395 -5.79 8.27 3.22
N THR A 396 -4.84 8.48 2.31
CA THR A 396 -4.68 7.65 1.10
C THR A 396 -3.27 7.09 0.96
N THR A 397 -2.25 7.87 1.30
CA THR A 397 -0.83 7.49 1.22
C THR A 397 0.03 8.42 2.07
N GLY A 398 1.32 8.10 2.20
CA GLY A 398 2.29 8.90 2.95
C GLY A 398 2.28 8.61 4.44
N ASP A 399 3.27 9.12 5.15
CA ASP A 399 3.38 8.93 6.60
C ASP A 399 2.30 9.73 7.34
N ILE A 400 1.86 9.24 8.50
CA ILE A 400 0.97 9.97 9.39
C ILE A 400 1.79 10.56 10.53
N LYS A 401 1.52 11.82 10.87
CA LYS A 401 2.12 12.45 12.05
C LYS A 401 1.08 12.64 13.15
N PHE A 402 1.49 12.41 14.38
CA PHE A 402 0.64 12.45 15.55
C PHE A 402 1.14 13.47 16.57
N PHE A 403 0.27 14.33 17.06
CA PHE A 403 0.54 15.13 18.24
C PHE A 403 -0.54 14.87 19.28
N GLY A 404 -0.16 14.47 20.48
CA GLY A 404 -1.11 14.08 21.53
C GLY A 404 -0.97 14.94 22.76
N LEU A 405 -2.09 15.36 23.35
CA LEU A 405 -2.14 16.08 24.63
C LEU A 405 -3.36 15.68 25.46
N THR A 406 -3.30 15.92 26.75
CA THR A 406 -4.45 15.75 27.65
C THR A 406 -5.04 17.09 28.07
N MET A 407 -6.37 17.15 28.06
CA MET A 407 -7.15 18.28 28.53
C MET A 407 -7.92 17.96 29.80
N ASN A 408 -8.13 19.00 30.60
CA ASN A 408 -8.97 18.98 31.77
C ASN A 408 -10.11 19.98 31.63
N ASP A 409 -11.32 19.46 31.42
CA ASP A 409 -12.55 20.24 31.45
C ASP A 409 -12.97 20.43 32.92
N LYS A 410 -13.10 21.68 33.34
CA LYS A 410 -13.49 22.03 34.71
C LYS A 410 -15.01 22.11 34.84
N GLU A 411 -15.49 21.99 36.07
CA GLU A 411 -16.93 22.09 36.40
C GLU A 411 -17.56 23.42 35.97
N ASP A 412 -16.76 24.49 35.87
CA ASP A 412 -17.20 25.81 35.40
C ASP A 412 -17.24 25.93 33.85
N GLY A 413 -16.95 24.85 33.14
CA GLY A 413 -16.89 24.80 31.67
C GLY A 413 -15.60 25.35 31.07
N SER A 414 -14.63 25.80 31.89
CA SER A 414 -13.30 26.19 31.41
C SER A 414 -12.42 24.96 31.16
N GLN A 415 -11.48 25.06 30.22
CA GLN A 415 -10.65 23.93 29.80
C GLN A 415 -9.19 24.28 29.95
N THR A 416 -8.38 23.35 30.46
CA THR A 416 -6.95 23.54 30.70
C THR A 416 -6.13 22.46 30.02
N VAL A 417 -5.03 22.86 29.36
CA VAL A 417 -4.07 21.91 28.78
C VAL A 417 -3.07 21.49 29.84
N THR A 418 -2.98 20.19 30.07
CA THR A 418 -2.00 19.65 31.01
C THR A 418 -0.64 19.50 30.32
N ASN A 419 0.42 19.34 31.09
CA ASN A 419 1.74 19.01 30.52
C ASN A 419 1.88 17.53 30.11
N SER A 420 0.79 16.78 30.07
CA SER A 420 0.79 15.38 29.63
C SER A 420 0.62 15.30 28.13
N PHE A 421 1.73 15.01 27.44
CA PHE A 421 1.77 14.85 25.99
C PHE A 421 2.15 13.44 25.59
N LEU A 422 1.82 13.06 24.36
CA LEU A 422 2.33 11.85 23.74
C LEU A 422 3.84 11.94 23.49
N SER A 423 4.34 13.10 23.07
CA SER A 423 5.77 13.37 22.92
C SER A 423 6.29 14.11 24.16
N PRO A 424 7.41 13.68 24.76
CA PRO A 424 7.90 14.20 26.05
C PRO A 424 8.04 15.72 26.13
N GLU A 425 7.31 16.37 27.06
CA GLU A 425 7.73 17.69 27.57
C GLU A 425 8.87 17.48 28.56
N ARG A 426 9.95 18.26 28.45
CA ARG A 426 11.18 18.04 29.25
C ARG A 426 11.50 19.17 30.22
N SER A 427 10.93 20.34 30.00
CA SER A 427 11.34 21.57 30.69
C SER A 427 10.36 21.99 31.78
N SER A 428 9.12 21.48 31.75
CA SER A 428 8.04 21.95 32.62
C SER A 428 7.28 20.80 33.30
N ASN A 429 7.11 20.91 34.61
CA ASN A 429 6.12 20.14 35.38
C ASN A 429 4.81 20.93 35.62
N LEU A 430 4.69 22.13 35.04
CA LEU A 430 3.51 22.99 35.14
C LEU A 430 2.60 22.79 33.94
N ASP A 431 1.30 22.82 34.18
CA ASP A 431 0.28 22.88 33.14
C ASP A 431 0.35 24.20 32.35
N TYR A 432 -0.10 24.14 31.10
CA TYR A 432 -0.14 25.31 30.21
C TYR A 432 -1.36 26.21 30.47
N GLY A 433 -2.31 25.72 31.26
CA GLY A 433 -3.48 26.48 31.66
C GLY A 433 -4.42 26.73 30.46
N ILE A 434 -4.97 27.94 30.39
CA ILE A 434 -5.97 28.38 29.41
C ILE A 434 -5.39 29.31 28.32
N GLY A 435 -4.09 29.60 28.37
CA GLY A 435 -3.42 30.57 27.48
C GLY A 435 -2.69 29.90 26.32
N SER A 436 -2.43 30.65 25.24
CA SER A 436 -1.80 30.13 24.01
C SER A 436 -0.42 29.56 24.27
N VAL A 437 -0.10 28.44 23.60
CA VAL A 437 1.18 27.76 23.72
C VAL A 437 1.93 27.84 22.40
N ASP A 438 3.09 28.49 22.38
CA ASP A 438 3.99 28.38 21.23
C ASP A 438 4.81 27.09 21.36
N TYR A 439 4.37 26.03 20.67
CA TYR A 439 5.04 24.73 20.72
C TYR A 439 6.40 24.74 20.01
N ASN A 440 6.71 25.76 19.20
CA ASN A 440 8.07 25.93 18.66
C ASN A 440 9.10 26.30 19.75
N LEU A 441 8.63 26.84 20.87
CA LEU A 441 9.43 27.16 22.06
C LEU A 441 9.30 26.11 23.15
N LYS A 442 8.65 24.98 22.85
CA LYS A 442 8.49 23.83 23.73
C LYS A 442 9.13 22.60 23.09
N ASP A 443 9.35 21.57 23.90
CA ASP A 443 10.04 20.37 23.45
C ASP A 443 9.15 19.21 22.89
N PRO A 444 7.78 19.24 22.91
CA PRO A 444 7.00 18.15 22.34
C PRO A 444 6.91 18.27 20.82
N ASN A 445 7.19 17.18 20.11
CA ASN A 445 7.19 17.15 18.64
C ASN A 445 6.23 16.07 18.13
N PRO A 446 5.63 16.22 16.95
CA PRO A 446 4.77 15.22 16.36
C PRO A 446 5.54 13.90 16.09
N VAL A 447 4.95 12.79 16.50
CA VAL A 447 5.46 11.43 16.25
C VAL A 447 5.16 11.05 14.81
N VAL A 448 6.19 10.71 14.03
CA VAL A 448 6.05 10.35 12.61
C VAL A 448 6.01 8.84 12.44
N VAL A 449 4.94 8.32 11.83
CA VAL A 449 4.70 6.89 11.63
C VAL A 449 4.62 6.57 10.15
N SER A 450 5.32 5.52 9.74
CA SER A 450 5.43 5.15 8.33
C SER A 450 4.09 4.73 7.73
N SER A 451 3.81 5.08 6.48
CA SER A 451 2.67 4.52 5.74
C SER A 451 2.72 2.99 5.70
N ALA A 452 3.93 2.42 5.62
CA ALA A 452 4.18 0.99 5.60
C ALA A 452 3.92 0.33 6.97
N ALA A 453 3.99 1.08 8.08
CA ALA A 453 3.58 0.60 9.40
C ALA A 453 2.06 0.33 9.47
N LEU A 454 1.30 0.93 8.55
CA LEU A 454 -0.15 0.74 8.44
C LEU A 454 -0.52 -0.40 7.48
N THR A 455 0.44 -1.23 7.08
CA THR A 455 0.21 -2.43 6.27
C THR A 455 0.59 -3.66 7.09
N PRO A 456 -0.32 -4.62 7.32
CA PRO A 456 -0.03 -5.80 8.12
C PRO A 456 1.11 -6.63 7.54
N CYS A 457 1.87 -7.27 8.43
CA CYS A 457 2.71 -8.39 8.04
C CYS A 457 1.82 -9.59 7.74
N TYR A 458 2.02 -10.19 6.56
CA TYR A 458 1.29 -11.37 6.13
C TYR A 458 2.19 -12.59 6.12
N SER A 459 1.56 -13.73 6.39
CA SER A 459 2.03 -15.04 5.96
C SER A 459 1.03 -15.54 4.92
N GLU A 460 1.52 -16.12 3.83
CA GLU A 460 0.67 -16.56 2.72
C GLU A 460 1.06 -17.95 2.22
N ALA A 461 0.06 -18.65 1.69
CA ALA A 461 0.23 -19.91 0.97
C ALA A 461 -0.71 -19.93 -0.23
N ASN A 462 -0.32 -20.65 -1.27
CA ASN A 462 -1.11 -20.74 -2.48
C ASN A 462 -1.07 -22.15 -3.08
N ILE A 463 -2.10 -22.46 -3.85
CA ILE A 463 -2.21 -23.65 -4.69
C ILE A 463 -2.55 -23.17 -6.09
N MET A 464 -1.76 -23.60 -7.07
CA MET A 464 -2.12 -23.47 -8.48
C MET A 464 -3.03 -24.63 -8.86
N MET A 465 -4.19 -24.30 -9.42
CA MET A 465 -5.19 -25.27 -9.78
C MET A 465 -4.85 -26.00 -11.08
N ASN A 466 -5.06 -27.31 -11.08
CA ASN A 466 -4.85 -28.18 -12.23
C ASN A 466 -6.18 -28.84 -12.62
N PHE A 467 -6.68 -28.58 -13.81
CA PHE A 467 -7.90 -29.18 -14.34
C PHE A 467 -7.62 -29.93 -15.63
N VAL A 468 -8.42 -30.98 -15.91
CA VAL A 468 -8.37 -31.64 -17.21
C VAL A 468 -8.76 -30.62 -18.27
N SER A 469 -7.92 -30.51 -19.30
CA SER A 469 -8.10 -29.54 -20.38
C SER A 469 -8.54 -30.23 -21.67
N ILE A 470 -9.21 -29.48 -22.54
CA ILE A 470 -9.64 -29.98 -23.85
C ILE A 470 -8.41 -30.49 -24.61
N PRO A 471 -8.42 -31.73 -25.14
CA PRO A 471 -7.26 -32.31 -25.78
C PRO A 471 -6.95 -31.62 -27.11
N THR A 472 -5.65 -31.42 -27.36
CA THR A 472 -5.11 -30.88 -28.62
C THR A 472 -4.12 -31.86 -29.23
N THR A 473 -3.85 -31.75 -30.52
CA THR A 473 -2.83 -32.55 -31.20
C THR A 473 -1.45 -31.93 -31.03
N ALA A 474 -0.45 -32.76 -30.70
CA ALA A 474 0.95 -32.39 -30.76
C ALA A 474 1.52 -32.57 -32.17
N SER A 475 1.14 -33.65 -32.87
CA SER A 475 1.49 -33.88 -34.27
C SER A 475 0.51 -34.83 -34.96
N VAL A 476 0.43 -34.73 -36.29
CA VAL A 476 -0.34 -35.64 -37.15
C VAL A 476 0.55 -36.04 -38.32
N ILE A 477 0.81 -37.33 -38.47
CA ILE A 477 1.54 -37.90 -39.61
C ILE A 477 0.51 -38.49 -40.58
N GLN A 478 0.50 -37.99 -41.80
CA GLN A 478 -0.39 -38.46 -42.86
C GLN A 478 0.20 -39.68 -43.58
N PRO A 479 -0.65 -40.59 -44.11
CA PRO A 479 -0.20 -41.65 -44.99
C PRO A 479 0.49 -41.08 -46.24
N THR A 480 1.46 -41.83 -46.76
CA THR A 480 2.13 -41.58 -48.03
C THR A 480 2.13 -42.86 -48.85
N CYS A 481 2.59 -42.84 -50.11
CA CYS A 481 2.74 -44.09 -50.88
C CYS A 481 3.69 -45.10 -50.19
N ALA A 482 4.66 -44.62 -49.39
CA ALA A 482 5.57 -45.48 -48.62
C ALA A 482 5.02 -45.84 -47.21
N LEU A 483 4.21 -44.97 -46.62
CA LEU A 483 3.61 -45.16 -45.30
C LEU A 483 2.11 -45.38 -45.43
N GLN A 484 1.68 -46.63 -45.28
CA GLN A 484 0.29 -47.05 -45.55
C GLN A 484 -0.72 -46.71 -44.43
N SER A 485 -0.34 -45.90 -43.45
CA SER A 485 -1.20 -45.50 -42.33
C SER A 485 -0.80 -44.15 -41.73
N GLY A 486 -1.73 -43.52 -41.02
CA GLY A 486 -1.51 -42.27 -40.30
C GLY A 486 -1.18 -42.49 -38.82
N THR A 487 -0.66 -41.45 -38.19
CA THR A 487 -0.42 -41.40 -36.73
C THR A 487 -0.94 -40.09 -36.16
N ILE A 488 -1.66 -40.15 -35.04
CA ILE A 488 -2.06 -38.98 -34.25
C ILE A 488 -1.32 -39.03 -32.92
N VAL A 489 -0.63 -37.95 -32.57
CA VAL A 489 -0.04 -37.76 -31.24
C VAL A 489 -0.80 -36.64 -30.53
N ILE A 490 -1.42 -36.94 -29.41
CA ILE A 490 -2.15 -35.98 -28.57
C ILE A 490 -1.14 -35.26 -27.66
N SER A 491 -1.31 -33.96 -27.44
CA SER A 491 -0.53 -33.20 -26.47
C SER A 491 -0.63 -33.83 -25.09
N ALA A 492 0.51 -34.18 -24.50
CA ALA A 492 0.54 -34.90 -23.24
C ALA A 492 -0.02 -34.04 -22.10
N GLN A 493 -0.95 -34.62 -21.36
CA GLN A 493 -1.52 -34.09 -20.12
C GLN A 493 -1.22 -35.09 -18.98
N PRO A 494 -0.74 -34.62 -17.82
CA PRO A 494 -0.52 -35.49 -16.67
C PRO A 494 -1.87 -35.92 -16.04
N GLY A 495 -1.90 -37.09 -15.41
CA GLY A 495 -3.09 -37.58 -14.70
C GLY A 495 -4.28 -38.04 -15.57
N VAL A 496 -4.13 -38.10 -16.90
CA VAL A 496 -5.19 -38.56 -17.83
C VAL A 496 -4.82 -39.81 -18.62
N GLU A 497 -5.81 -40.42 -19.25
CA GLU A 497 -5.71 -41.45 -20.30
C GLU A 497 -6.28 -40.90 -21.61
N TYR A 498 -5.84 -41.45 -22.74
CA TYR A 498 -6.15 -40.95 -24.08
C TYR A 498 -6.99 -41.93 -24.87
N SER A 499 -7.83 -41.42 -25.77
CA SER A 499 -8.62 -42.22 -26.72
C SER A 499 -8.84 -41.47 -28.04
N ILE A 500 -9.12 -42.21 -29.11
CA ILE A 500 -9.51 -41.70 -30.43
C ILE A 500 -10.95 -42.08 -30.83
N ASP A 501 -11.64 -42.84 -29.98
CA ASP A 501 -12.99 -43.36 -30.22
C ASP A 501 -13.96 -43.11 -29.05
N GLY A 502 -13.45 -42.61 -27.92
CA GLY A 502 -14.23 -42.34 -26.71
C GLY A 502 -14.58 -43.58 -25.90
N VAL A 503 -14.14 -44.77 -26.32
CA VAL A 503 -14.47 -46.07 -25.72
C VAL A 503 -13.23 -46.72 -25.13
N ALA A 504 -12.19 -46.94 -25.94
CA ALA A 504 -10.95 -47.56 -25.52
C ALA A 504 -9.94 -46.48 -25.11
N TYR A 505 -9.51 -46.51 -23.84
CA TYR A 505 -8.54 -45.57 -23.29
C TYR A 505 -7.20 -46.25 -23.03
N GLN A 506 -6.11 -45.53 -23.30
CA GLN A 506 -4.74 -46.00 -23.10
C GLN A 506 -3.86 -44.92 -22.45
N ASN A 507 -2.77 -45.35 -21.82
CA ASN A 507 -1.80 -44.43 -21.21
C ASN A 507 -0.95 -43.67 -22.25
N SER A 508 -0.70 -44.29 -23.41
CA SER A 508 0.07 -43.67 -24.48
C SER A 508 -0.77 -42.60 -25.19
N ASN A 509 -0.18 -41.43 -25.41
CA ASN A 509 -0.77 -40.34 -26.18
C ASN A 509 -0.57 -40.49 -27.70
N GLU A 510 0.06 -41.58 -28.15
CA GLU A 510 0.31 -41.87 -29.56
C GLU A 510 -0.60 -43.00 -30.09
N PHE A 511 -1.25 -42.71 -31.21
CA PHE A 511 -2.12 -43.63 -31.94
C PHE A 511 -1.60 -43.79 -33.36
N SER A 512 -1.03 -44.95 -33.67
CA SER A 512 -0.48 -45.30 -34.98
C SER A 512 -1.35 -46.33 -35.70
N GLY A 513 -1.12 -46.53 -36.99
CA GLY A 513 -1.87 -47.52 -37.77
C GLY A 513 -3.27 -47.05 -38.18
N LEU A 514 -3.49 -45.73 -38.20
CA LEU A 514 -4.80 -45.15 -38.49
C LEU A 514 -5.09 -45.17 -40.00
N THR A 515 -6.28 -45.61 -40.36
CA THR A 515 -6.79 -45.55 -41.74
C THR A 515 -7.32 -44.15 -42.07
N GLN A 516 -7.66 -43.90 -43.33
CA GLN A 516 -8.39 -42.69 -43.72
C GLN A 516 -9.66 -42.52 -42.86
N GLY A 517 -9.88 -41.32 -42.33
CA GLY A 517 -11.05 -41.03 -41.52
C GLY A 517 -10.94 -39.75 -40.70
N ASN A 518 -12.04 -39.45 -40.00
CA ASN A 518 -12.14 -38.34 -39.06
C ASN A 518 -12.12 -38.91 -37.64
N TYR A 519 -11.15 -38.49 -36.83
CA TYR A 519 -10.93 -38.98 -35.48
C TYR A 519 -11.26 -37.88 -34.48
N THR A 520 -12.12 -38.17 -33.50
CA THR A 520 -12.29 -37.28 -32.34
C THR A 520 -11.35 -37.77 -31.25
N ILE A 521 -10.49 -36.88 -30.74
CA ILE A 521 -9.57 -37.26 -29.66
C ILE A 521 -10.21 -36.97 -28.31
N TYR A 522 -9.97 -37.83 -27.34
CA TYR A 522 -10.51 -37.74 -25.99
C TYR A 522 -9.41 -37.85 -24.95
N VAL A 523 -9.60 -37.17 -23.82
CA VAL A 523 -8.87 -37.42 -22.58
C VAL A 523 -9.87 -37.74 -21.46
N ARG A 524 -9.49 -38.69 -20.61
CA ARG A 524 -10.24 -39.08 -19.42
C ARG A 524 -9.37 -38.96 -18.18
N ASN A 525 -9.90 -38.41 -17.11
CA ASN A 525 -9.19 -38.38 -15.83
C ASN A 525 -8.99 -39.80 -15.27
N LYS A 526 -7.78 -40.12 -14.77
CA LYS A 526 -7.47 -41.45 -14.21
C LYS A 526 -8.15 -41.78 -12.88
N LEU A 527 -8.46 -40.76 -12.10
CA LEU A 527 -9.05 -40.90 -10.77
C LEU A 527 -10.58 -40.75 -10.80
N ASP A 528 -11.10 -40.00 -11.79
CA ASP A 528 -12.53 -39.84 -12.03
C ASP A 528 -12.87 -40.13 -13.50
N ASN A 529 -13.22 -41.39 -13.78
CA ASN A 529 -13.54 -41.82 -15.15
C ASN A 529 -14.80 -41.17 -15.74
N SER A 530 -15.61 -40.44 -14.95
CA SER A 530 -16.75 -39.69 -15.47
C SER A 530 -16.34 -38.40 -16.20
N CYS A 531 -15.10 -37.97 -15.96
CA CYS A 531 -14.53 -36.76 -16.51
C CYS A 531 -13.83 -37.03 -17.83
N VAL A 532 -14.58 -36.82 -18.91
CA VAL A 532 -14.14 -37.03 -20.28
C VAL A 532 -14.29 -35.72 -21.05
N LEU A 533 -13.21 -35.29 -21.71
CA LEU A 533 -13.22 -34.16 -22.63
C LEU A 533 -12.83 -34.63 -24.03
N SER A 534 -13.49 -34.08 -25.05
CA SER A 534 -13.21 -34.35 -26.46
C SER A 534 -12.65 -33.11 -27.15
N SER A 535 -11.91 -33.29 -28.25
CA SER A 535 -11.55 -32.17 -29.12
C SER A 535 -12.80 -31.50 -29.68
N VAL A 536 -12.69 -30.20 -29.95
CA VAL A 536 -13.77 -29.41 -30.56
C VAL A 536 -13.93 -29.80 -32.04
N ASP A 537 -12.81 -29.97 -32.74
CA ASP A 537 -12.77 -30.36 -34.14
C ASP A 537 -12.21 -31.80 -34.30
N PRO A 538 -12.69 -32.55 -35.32
CA PRO A 538 -12.11 -33.84 -35.66
C PRO A 538 -10.75 -33.68 -36.33
N ILE A 539 -9.87 -34.64 -36.07
CA ILE A 539 -8.56 -34.76 -36.69
C ILE A 539 -8.68 -35.65 -37.93
N ILE A 540 -8.22 -35.16 -39.07
CA ILE A 540 -8.40 -35.85 -40.35
C ILE A 540 -7.13 -36.65 -40.70
N ILE A 541 -7.30 -37.94 -40.97
CA ILE A 541 -6.32 -38.76 -41.68
C ILE A 541 -6.79 -38.89 -43.13
N ASN A 542 -5.96 -38.42 -44.05
CA ASN A 542 -6.24 -38.41 -45.47
C ASN A 542 -6.16 -39.83 -46.07
N ALA A 543 -6.76 -39.98 -47.25
CA ALA A 543 -6.52 -41.16 -48.08
C ALA A 543 -5.03 -41.31 -48.39
N ILE A 544 -4.56 -42.56 -48.55
CA ILE A 544 -3.24 -42.80 -49.13
C ILE A 544 -3.21 -42.15 -50.52
N PRO A 545 -2.18 -41.32 -50.83
CA PRO A 545 -2.07 -40.71 -52.15
C PRO A 545 -2.10 -41.78 -53.25
N THR A 546 -2.95 -41.58 -54.26
CA THR A 546 -3.03 -42.47 -55.41
C THR A 546 -1.70 -42.41 -56.19
N PRO A 547 -1.08 -43.54 -56.54
CA PRO A 547 0.12 -43.54 -57.37
C PRO A 547 -0.13 -42.86 -58.73
N PRO A 548 0.89 -42.23 -59.34
CA PRO A 548 0.82 -41.79 -60.73
C PRO A 548 0.38 -42.93 -61.66
N VAL A 549 -0.38 -42.59 -62.70
CA VAL A 549 -0.78 -43.56 -63.72
C VAL A 549 0.45 -43.96 -64.54
N VAL A 550 0.50 -45.21 -64.99
CA VAL A 550 1.57 -45.69 -65.88
C VAL A 550 1.70 -44.75 -67.08
N PRO A 551 2.88 -44.15 -67.32
CA PRO A 551 3.03 -43.14 -68.36
C PRO A 551 2.93 -43.78 -69.74
N THR A 552 2.12 -43.16 -70.61
CA THR A 552 1.98 -43.54 -72.03
C THR A 552 2.52 -42.41 -72.91
N SER A 553 3.02 -42.75 -74.10
CA SER A 553 3.37 -41.73 -75.08
C SER A 553 2.11 -41.19 -75.76
N THR A 554 2.03 -39.86 -75.93
CA THR A 554 1.01 -39.21 -76.76
C THR A 554 1.51 -38.99 -78.18
N SER A 555 2.81 -38.75 -78.35
CA SER A 555 3.43 -38.69 -79.67
C SER A 555 4.89 -39.14 -79.62
N VAL A 556 5.33 -39.76 -80.71
CA VAL A 556 6.72 -40.14 -80.95
C VAL A 556 7.07 -39.69 -82.37
N VAL A 557 8.04 -38.77 -82.48
CA VAL A 557 8.59 -38.34 -83.77
C VAL A 557 9.92 -39.06 -83.96
N GLN A 558 9.98 -39.88 -85.01
CA GLN A 558 11.18 -40.63 -85.36
C GLN A 558 12.20 -39.73 -86.09
N PRO A 559 13.51 -39.95 -85.91
CA PRO A 559 14.53 -39.25 -86.69
C PRO A 559 14.40 -39.57 -88.18
N THR A 560 14.80 -38.63 -89.02
CA THR A 560 14.85 -38.78 -90.48
C THR A 560 16.27 -38.53 -90.99
N CYS A 561 16.56 -38.89 -92.24
CA CYS A 561 17.86 -38.59 -92.83
C CYS A 561 18.21 -37.08 -92.84
N GLY A 562 17.21 -36.19 -92.80
CA GLY A 562 17.41 -34.74 -92.74
C GLY A 562 17.49 -34.14 -91.34
N THR A 563 17.01 -34.87 -90.32
CA THR A 563 17.01 -34.46 -88.90
C THR A 563 17.30 -35.68 -88.03
N PRO A 564 18.55 -35.88 -87.57
CA PRO A 564 19.00 -37.13 -86.95
C PRO A 564 18.53 -37.31 -85.49
N SER A 565 17.58 -36.51 -85.01
CA SER A 565 17.04 -36.58 -83.66
C SER A 565 15.53 -36.75 -83.66
N GLY A 566 15.00 -37.54 -82.71
CA GLY A 566 13.57 -37.69 -82.45
C GLY A 566 13.07 -36.84 -81.28
N SER A 567 11.77 -36.96 -81.01
CA SER A 567 11.12 -36.40 -79.82
C SER A 567 10.02 -37.32 -79.29
N ILE A 568 9.87 -37.37 -77.97
CA ILE A 568 8.81 -38.12 -77.28
C ILE A 568 8.00 -37.13 -76.44
N ALA A 569 6.67 -37.16 -76.57
CA ALA A 569 5.77 -36.49 -75.65
C ALA A 569 5.01 -37.54 -74.83
N ILE A 570 5.03 -37.41 -73.51
CA ILE A 570 4.33 -38.27 -72.56
C ILE A 570 2.92 -37.69 -72.32
N ALA A 571 1.91 -38.54 -72.10
CA ALA A 571 0.59 -38.11 -71.68
C ALA A 571 0.67 -37.28 -70.40
N THR A 572 0.08 -36.09 -70.42
CA THR A 572 0.13 -35.18 -69.29
C THR A 572 -0.64 -35.75 -68.10
N GLN A 573 0.01 -35.80 -66.95
CA GLN A 573 -0.58 -36.09 -65.65
C GLN A 573 -0.36 -34.88 -64.73
N SER A 574 -1.35 -34.60 -63.88
CA SER A 574 -1.29 -33.45 -62.96
C SER A 574 -0.37 -33.76 -61.78
N GLY A 575 0.53 -32.83 -61.45
CA GLY A 575 1.36 -32.89 -60.24
C GLY A 575 2.50 -33.90 -60.25
N VAL A 576 2.89 -34.41 -61.43
CA VAL A 576 4.02 -35.34 -61.59
C VAL A 576 5.18 -34.70 -62.35
N GLU A 577 6.37 -35.26 -62.20
CA GLU A 577 7.50 -34.97 -63.09
C GLU A 577 7.76 -36.14 -64.05
N TYR A 578 8.35 -35.86 -65.21
CA TYR A 578 8.58 -36.84 -66.29
C TYR A 578 10.06 -37.15 -66.45
N SER A 579 10.38 -38.39 -66.81
CA SER A 579 11.76 -38.81 -67.11
C SER A 579 11.80 -39.90 -68.19
N LEU A 580 12.94 -39.99 -68.89
CA LEU A 580 13.26 -41.07 -69.82
C LEU A 580 14.35 -42.03 -69.30
N ASP A 581 14.98 -41.72 -68.17
CA ASP A 581 16.10 -42.49 -67.59
C ASP A 581 15.85 -42.93 -66.13
N GLY A 582 14.75 -42.48 -65.52
CA GLY A 582 14.39 -42.76 -64.14
C GLY A 582 15.22 -42.00 -63.09
N ILE A 583 16.12 -41.12 -63.51
CA ILE A 583 17.07 -40.37 -62.67
C ILE A 583 16.84 -38.87 -62.81
N THR A 584 16.89 -38.35 -64.04
CA THR A 584 16.68 -36.94 -64.36
C THR A 584 15.21 -36.70 -64.71
N TYR A 585 14.53 -35.94 -63.87
CA TYR A 585 13.12 -35.60 -64.03
C TYR A 585 12.97 -34.13 -64.42
N GLN A 586 11.98 -33.84 -65.26
CA GLN A 586 11.62 -32.51 -65.71
C GLN A 586 10.11 -32.29 -65.64
N SER A 587 9.69 -31.04 -65.49
CA SER A 587 8.27 -30.65 -65.44
C SER A 587 7.60 -30.76 -66.81
N SER A 588 8.38 -30.58 -67.90
CA SER A 588 7.90 -30.71 -69.27
C SER A 588 7.65 -32.18 -69.61
N ASN A 589 6.47 -32.49 -70.15
CA ASN A 589 6.15 -33.82 -70.67
C ASN A 589 6.77 -34.11 -72.04
N THR A 590 7.51 -33.16 -72.62
CA THR A 590 8.07 -33.26 -73.96
C THR A 590 9.60 -33.28 -73.91
N PHE A 591 10.18 -34.29 -74.56
CA PHE A 591 11.62 -34.52 -74.70
C PHE A 591 12.02 -34.41 -76.17
N THR A 592 12.96 -33.52 -76.49
CA THR A 592 13.42 -33.24 -77.86
C THR A 592 14.92 -33.51 -77.99
N GLY A 593 15.40 -33.73 -79.21
CA GLY A 593 16.83 -33.94 -79.44
C GLY A 593 17.30 -35.36 -79.08
N LEU A 594 16.39 -36.33 -79.09
CA LEU A 594 16.67 -37.71 -78.68
C LEU A 594 17.40 -38.47 -79.78
N ALA A 595 18.45 -39.21 -79.43
CA ALA A 595 19.13 -40.12 -80.35
C ALA A 595 18.30 -41.39 -80.59
N PRO A 596 18.55 -42.17 -81.66
CA PRO A 596 17.90 -43.47 -81.84
C PRO A 596 18.21 -44.42 -80.68
N ALA A 597 17.21 -44.76 -79.88
CA ALA A 597 17.28 -45.70 -78.77
C ALA A 597 15.88 -46.13 -78.31
N ASP A 598 15.81 -47.18 -77.49
CA ASP A 598 14.62 -47.51 -76.72
C ASP A 598 14.59 -46.66 -75.44
N TYR A 599 13.49 -45.95 -75.22
CA TYR A 599 13.30 -45.08 -74.05
C TYR A 599 12.18 -45.61 -73.15
N THR A 600 12.46 -45.73 -71.85
CA THR A 600 11.47 -46.10 -70.84
C THR A 600 10.86 -44.84 -70.24
N LEU A 601 9.55 -44.77 -70.16
CA LEU A 601 8.84 -43.61 -69.61
C LEU A 601 8.70 -43.76 -68.08
N TYR A 602 9.07 -42.73 -67.33
CA TYR A 602 8.92 -42.66 -65.88
C TYR A 602 8.12 -41.42 -65.47
N VAL A 603 7.34 -41.56 -64.39
CA VAL A 603 6.68 -40.47 -63.67
C VAL A 603 6.87 -40.66 -62.17
N ARG A 604 6.96 -39.56 -61.40
CA ARG A 604 7.08 -39.59 -59.93
C ARG A 604 6.22 -38.53 -59.26
#